data_AF-W9ZJH9-F1
#
_entry.id   AF-W9ZJH9-F1
#
_cell.length_a   1.000
_cell.length_b   1.000
_cell.length_c   1.000
_cell.angle_alpha   90.00
_cell.angle_beta   90.00
_cell.angle_gamma   90.00
#
_symmetry.space_group_name_H-M   'P 1'
#
loop_
_entity.id
_entity.type
_entity.pdbx_description
1 polymer ?
#
loop_
_entity_poly.entity_id
_entity_poly.type
_entity_poly.pdbx_seq_one_letter_code
_entity_poly.pdbx_strand_id
1 'polypeptide(L)'
;MAELATTALVGNILQFLEVGIKLSATARRAYKSIDGCIKEDKDLLTDTGRLHSLISSIQTNRSLTQGNGQAAVDDSVVQAAKACDEYASELTTLLETMSIRPGVTRTSESLRVSPRRILKNGDIHDLEAKMRYTGTFEELLEPLRILARSDSIKICVSSRPWNAFDEEFKNLSYKIQLEGLTGEDIRNYVKEELGADPNFQRLSRTDSRCSMISNNIVERAQGVFLWVILVVNYLRGGLRNNDDYSDLLQRLNDLPDDLEEYFKYMLQTIEDVY
;
A
#
# COMPACT_ATOMS: atom_id res chain seq x y z
N MET A 1 -5.80 -7.00 36.19
CA MET A 1 -7.01 -6.35 35.63
C MET A 1 -6.65 -5.13 34.80
N ALA A 2 -5.82 -4.20 35.30
CA ALA A 2 -5.37 -3.02 34.54
C ALA A 2 -4.60 -3.39 33.25
N GLU A 3 -3.64 -4.31 33.32
CA GLU A 3 -2.89 -4.77 32.12
C GLU A 3 -3.78 -5.31 31.01
N LEU A 4 -4.79 -6.12 31.37
CA LEU A 4 -5.74 -6.71 30.42
C LEU A 4 -6.57 -5.63 29.70
N ALA A 5 -6.98 -4.60 30.45
CA ALA A 5 -7.76 -3.49 29.92
C ALA A 5 -6.91 -2.54 29.04
N THR A 6 -5.63 -2.33 29.38
CA THR A 6 -4.67 -1.60 28.53
C THR A 6 -4.43 -2.34 27.22
N THR A 7 -4.27 -3.68 27.24
CA THR A 7 -4.21 -4.47 25.99
C THR A 7 -5.43 -4.32 25.13
N ALA A 8 -6.62 -4.41 25.73
CA ALA A 8 -7.88 -4.29 25.00
C ALA A 8 -7.98 -2.90 24.36
N LEU A 9 -7.60 -1.85 25.09
CA LEU A 9 -7.61 -0.48 24.60
C LEU A 9 -6.70 -0.32 23.38
N VAL A 10 -5.45 -0.76 23.47
CA VAL A 10 -4.48 -0.62 22.37
C VAL A 10 -4.84 -1.49 21.15
N GLY A 11 -5.33 -2.72 21.38
CA GLY A 11 -5.85 -3.56 20.31
C GLY A 11 -6.96 -2.87 19.52
N ASN A 12 -7.90 -2.21 20.22
CA ASN A 12 -8.97 -1.46 19.57
C ASN A 12 -8.45 -0.23 18.79
N ILE A 13 -7.41 0.45 19.27
CA ILE A 13 -6.80 1.61 18.58
C ILE A 13 -6.08 1.16 17.30
N LEU A 14 -5.31 0.07 17.36
CA LEU A 14 -4.65 -0.47 16.18
C LEU A 14 -5.68 -0.92 15.13
N GLN A 15 -6.73 -1.61 15.58
CA GLN A 15 -7.81 -2.03 14.71
C GLN A 15 -8.57 -0.82 14.14
N PHE A 16 -8.73 0.25 14.91
CA PHE A 16 -9.28 1.51 14.44
C PHE A 16 -8.42 2.09 13.31
N LEU A 17 -7.10 2.21 13.50
CA LEU A 17 -6.18 2.76 12.51
C LEU A 17 -6.19 1.93 11.23
N GLU A 18 -6.21 0.60 11.34
CA GLU A 18 -6.29 -0.30 10.19
C GLU A 18 -7.59 -0.10 9.39
N VAL A 19 -8.74 -0.06 10.06
CA VAL A 19 -10.03 0.16 9.41
C VAL A 19 -10.09 1.55 8.79
N GLY A 20 -9.61 2.58 9.49
CA GLY A 20 -9.53 3.95 8.98
C GLY A 20 -8.71 4.06 7.69
N ILE A 21 -7.48 3.50 7.67
CA ILE A 21 -6.61 3.53 6.48
C ILE A 21 -7.26 2.80 5.30
N LYS A 22 -7.84 1.61 5.52
CA LYS A 22 -8.54 0.85 4.47
C LYS A 22 -9.76 1.58 3.94
N LEU A 23 -10.50 2.24 4.81
CA LEU A 23 -11.70 3.01 4.48
C LEU A 23 -11.33 4.20 3.57
N SER A 24 -10.31 4.99 3.93
CA SER A 24 -9.82 6.11 3.11
C SER A 24 -9.32 5.64 1.74
N ALA A 25 -8.55 4.55 1.70
CA ALA A 25 -8.01 4.00 0.46
C ALA A 25 -9.11 3.43 -0.47
N THR A 26 -10.18 2.88 0.12
CA THR A 26 -11.32 2.31 -0.62
C THR A 26 -12.26 3.41 -1.10
N ALA A 27 -12.51 4.44 -0.29
CA ALA A 27 -13.22 5.65 -0.70
C ALA A 27 -12.57 6.26 -1.95
N ARG A 28 -11.25 6.49 -1.90
CA ARG A 28 -10.48 7.01 -3.04
C ARG A 28 -10.66 6.20 -4.33
N ARG A 29 -10.68 4.86 -4.23
CA ARG A 29 -10.86 3.97 -5.39
C ARG A 29 -12.28 4.07 -5.96
N ALA A 30 -13.29 4.08 -5.10
CA ALA A 30 -14.68 4.24 -5.49
C ALA A 30 -14.95 5.59 -6.18
N TYR A 31 -14.30 6.67 -5.71
CA TYR A 31 -14.53 8.02 -6.23
C TYR A 31 -13.71 8.38 -7.47
N LYS A 32 -12.55 7.75 -7.72
CA LYS A 32 -11.80 7.91 -8.98
C LYS A 32 -12.33 7.04 -10.13
N SER A 33 -13.19 6.07 -9.84
CA SER A 33 -13.74 5.18 -10.87
C SER A 33 -14.95 5.82 -11.57
N ILE A 34 -14.87 5.96 -12.89
CA ILE A 34 -15.94 6.51 -13.75
C ILE A 34 -17.22 5.65 -13.69
N ASP A 35 -17.11 4.38 -13.30
CA ASP A 35 -18.20 3.40 -13.29
C ASP A 35 -18.75 3.11 -11.87
N GLY A 36 -18.40 3.98 -10.90
CA GLY A 36 -18.74 3.95 -9.46
C GLY A 36 -19.80 2.94 -9.07
N CYS A 37 -19.39 1.72 -8.72
CA CYS A 37 -20.34 0.65 -8.49
C CYS A 37 -20.65 0.54 -7.00
N ILE A 38 -21.90 0.89 -6.65
CA ILE A 38 -22.72 0.72 -5.42
C ILE A 38 -22.25 -0.33 -4.40
N LYS A 39 -21.53 -1.38 -4.83
CA LYS A 39 -20.87 -2.35 -3.95
C LYS A 39 -19.81 -1.70 -3.07
N GLU A 40 -19.00 -0.80 -3.62
CA GLU A 40 -17.96 -0.07 -2.88
C GLU A 40 -18.57 0.87 -1.83
N ASP A 41 -19.72 1.50 -2.13
CA ASP A 41 -20.45 2.33 -1.15
C ASP A 41 -21.00 1.51 0.02
N LYS A 42 -21.48 0.29 -0.24
CA LYS A 42 -21.98 -0.63 0.81
C LYS A 42 -20.85 -1.15 1.70
N ASP A 43 -19.71 -1.47 1.10
CA ASP A 43 -18.51 -1.89 1.82
C ASP A 43 -17.97 -0.71 2.66
N LEU A 44 -17.98 0.51 2.11
CA LEU A 44 -17.63 1.74 2.84
C LEU A 44 -18.51 1.95 4.06
N LEU A 45 -19.84 1.88 3.91
CA LEU A 45 -20.77 2.01 5.05
C LEU A 45 -20.56 0.92 6.11
N THR A 46 -20.23 -0.30 5.68
CA THR A 46 -19.94 -1.41 6.60
C THR A 46 -18.66 -1.14 7.39
N ASP A 47 -17.61 -0.67 6.73
CA ASP A 47 -16.34 -0.34 7.36
C ASP A 47 -16.44 0.90 8.26
N THR A 48 -17.24 1.90 7.88
CA THR A 48 -17.56 3.04 8.76
C THR A 48 -18.35 2.61 10.01
N GLY A 49 -19.26 1.64 9.88
CA GLY A 49 -19.96 1.04 11.02
C GLY A 49 -19.01 0.29 11.97
N ARG A 50 -18.03 -0.44 11.42
CA ARG A 50 -16.96 -1.08 12.21
C ARG A 50 -16.13 -0.04 12.95
N LEU A 51 -15.83 1.08 12.29
CA LEU A 51 -15.09 2.20 12.88
C LEU A 51 -15.80 2.77 14.12
N HIS A 52 -17.11 2.99 14.05
CA HIS A 52 -17.92 3.46 15.19
C HIS A 52 -17.97 2.46 16.36
N SER A 53 -18.05 1.15 16.05
CA SER A 53 -18.01 0.10 17.06
C SER A 53 -16.66 0.04 17.79
N LEU A 54 -15.56 0.26 17.06
CA LEU A 54 -14.22 0.32 17.65
C LEU A 54 -14.05 1.55 18.55
N ILE A 55 -14.54 2.72 18.13
CA ILE A 55 -14.53 3.93 18.97
C ILE A 55 -15.29 3.70 20.28
N SER A 56 -16.48 3.12 20.20
CA SER A 56 -17.29 2.76 21.39
C SER A 56 -16.54 1.80 22.32
N SER A 57 -15.78 0.86 21.74
CA SER A 57 -14.95 -0.10 22.47
C SER A 57 -13.73 0.57 23.12
N ILE A 58 -13.10 1.54 22.46
CA ILE A 58 -12.00 2.35 23.01
C ILE A 58 -12.50 3.15 24.23
N GLN A 59 -13.65 3.84 24.09
CA GLN A 59 -14.24 4.63 25.18
C GLN A 59 -14.61 3.76 26.39
N THR A 60 -15.16 2.56 26.16
CA THR A 60 -15.55 1.63 27.22
C THR A 60 -14.34 1.06 27.97
N ASN A 61 -13.28 0.66 27.25
CA ASN A 61 -12.07 0.11 27.86
C ASN A 61 -11.23 1.16 28.62
N ARG A 62 -11.38 2.44 28.29
CA ARG A 62 -10.78 3.56 29.03
C ARG A 62 -11.39 3.74 30.43
N SER A 63 -12.72 3.60 30.56
CA SER A 63 -13.40 3.72 31.86
C SER A 63 -12.90 2.73 32.90
N LEU A 64 -12.34 1.60 32.43
CA LEU A 64 -11.81 0.50 33.25
C LEU A 64 -10.33 0.67 33.63
N THR A 65 -9.59 1.58 32.97
CA THR A 65 -8.14 1.77 33.14
C THR A 65 -7.75 2.99 33.97
N GLN A 66 -8.71 3.84 34.38
CA GLN A 66 -8.43 4.98 35.28
C GLN A 66 -8.05 4.51 36.69
N GLY A 67 -6.76 4.23 36.88
CA GLY A 67 -6.12 3.91 38.16
C GLY A 67 -4.60 4.06 38.06
N ASN A 68 -4.09 5.23 38.47
CA ASN A 68 -2.70 5.64 38.73
C ASN A 68 -1.60 5.37 37.67
N GLY A 69 -1.09 6.46 37.08
CA GLY A 69 0.28 6.55 36.52
C GLY A 69 0.41 6.76 35.01
N GLN A 70 -0.59 6.37 34.22
CA GLN A 70 -0.51 6.27 32.74
C GLN A 70 -1.11 7.47 31.97
N ALA A 71 -1.47 8.55 32.66
CA ALA A 71 -2.32 9.63 32.14
C ALA A 71 -1.82 10.33 30.85
N ALA A 72 -0.51 10.45 30.64
CA ALA A 72 0.04 11.14 29.46
C ALA A 72 -0.04 10.31 28.17
N VAL A 73 0.13 8.98 28.26
CA VAL A 73 -0.07 8.07 27.12
C VAL A 73 -1.55 7.98 26.79
N ASP A 74 -2.41 7.94 27.81
CA ASP A 74 -3.86 7.92 27.65
C ASP A 74 -4.37 9.17 26.91
N ASP A 75 -3.85 10.36 27.19
CA ASP A 75 -4.32 11.60 26.55
C ASP A 75 -3.99 11.69 25.05
N SER A 76 -2.79 11.28 24.65
CA SER A 76 -2.41 11.25 23.21
C SER A 76 -3.23 10.24 22.42
N VAL A 77 -3.47 9.08 23.01
CA VAL A 77 -4.32 8.02 22.49
C VAL A 77 -5.78 8.47 22.40
N VAL A 78 -6.26 9.22 23.39
CA VAL A 78 -7.61 9.78 23.43
C VAL A 78 -7.79 10.87 22.39
N GLN A 79 -6.77 11.70 22.18
CA GLN A 79 -6.78 12.70 21.13
C GLN A 79 -6.82 12.03 19.74
N ALA A 80 -6.03 10.97 19.54
CA ALA A 80 -6.09 10.17 18.33
C ALA A 80 -7.50 9.58 18.15
N ALA A 81 -8.05 8.88 19.14
CA ALA A 81 -9.38 8.27 19.09
C ALA A 81 -10.52 9.29 18.85
N LYS A 82 -10.40 10.51 19.37
CA LYS A 82 -11.37 11.59 19.17
C LYS A 82 -11.30 12.17 17.76
N ALA A 83 -10.10 12.47 17.26
CA ALA A 83 -9.94 12.92 15.87
C ALA A 83 -10.50 11.86 14.90
N CYS A 84 -10.19 10.61 15.19
CA CYS A 84 -10.69 9.42 14.55
C CYS A 84 -12.23 9.31 14.52
N ASP A 85 -12.93 9.65 15.61
CA ASP A 85 -14.39 9.72 15.72
C ASP A 85 -15.00 10.87 14.91
N GLU A 86 -14.38 12.04 14.96
CA GLU A 86 -14.78 13.20 14.15
C GLU A 86 -14.69 12.87 12.65
N TYR A 87 -13.61 12.22 12.22
CA TYR A 87 -13.46 11.77 10.83
C TYR A 87 -14.46 10.69 10.42
N ALA A 88 -14.69 9.70 11.29
CA ALA A 88 -15.68 8.65 11.05
C ALA A 88 -17.07 9.26 10.84
N SER A 89 -17.45 10.22 11.68
CA SER A 89 -18.74 10.90 11.64
C SER A 89 -18.92 11.77 10.40
N GLU A 90 -17.88 12.54 10.01
CA GLU A 90 -17.87 13.34 8.78
C GLU A 90 -18.07 12.41 7.55
N LEU A 91 -17.36 11.28 7.51
CA LEU A 91 -17.45 10.33 6.41
C LEU A 91 -18.81 9.59 6.37
N THR A 92 -19.37 9.18 7.51
CA THR A 92 -20.73 8.61 7.58
C THR A 92 -21.74 9.59 6.98
N THR A 93 -21.70 10.85 7.43
CA THR A 93 -22.63 11.89 6.98
C THR A 93 -22.52 12.09 5.47
N LEU A 94 -21.28 12.12 4.95
CA LEU A 94 -21.02 12.24 3.53
C LEU A 94 -21.61 11.03 2.77
N LEU A 95 -21.35 9.81 3.23
CA LEU A 95 -21.83 8.57 2.59
C LEU A 95 -23.34 8.42 2.64
N GLU A 96 -23.98 8.73 3.76
CA GLU A 96 -25.44 8.69 3.90
C GLU A 96 -26.12 9.66 2.93
N THR A 97 -25.53 10.85 2.72
CA THR A 97 -26.07 11.82 1.75
C THR A 97 -25.96 11.34 0.29
N MET A 98 -25.11 10.35 0.04
CA MET A 98 -24.79 9.80 -1.28
C MET A 98 -25.29 8.36 -1.50
N SER A 99 -25.85 7.73 -0.48
CA SER A 99 -26.40 6.36 -0.54
C SER A 99 -27.74 6.30 -1.30
N ILE A 100 -27.97 5.17 -1.97
CA ILE A 100 -29.21 4.90 -2.72
C ILE A 100 -30.32 4.52 -1.74
N ARG A 101 -31.50 5.11 -1.92
CA ARG A 101 -32.66 4.76 -1.11
C ARG A 101 -33.12 3.32 -1.41
N PRO A 102 -33.42 2.50 -0.38
CA PRO A 102 -33.91 1.15 -0.58
C PRO A 102 -35.26 1.17 -1.33
N GLY A 103 -35.38 0.39 -2.41
CA GLY A 103 -36.62 0.22 -3.18
C GLY A 103 -36.75 1.02 -4.47
N VAL A 104 -35.73 1.78 -4.89
CA VAL A 104 -35.76 2.62 -6.12
C VAL A 104 -34.88 2.02 -7.23
N THR A 105 -35.27 2.19 -8.50
CA THR A 105 -34.57 1.58 -9.65
C THR A 105 -33.21 2.22 -9.93
N ARG A 106 -32.25 1.35 -10.25
CA ARG A 106 -30.79 1.61 -10.34
C ARG A 106 -30.40 2.75 -11.30
N THR A 107 -31.16 2.97 -12.37
CA THR A 107 -30.91 4.02 -13.38
C THR A 107 -31.42 5.40 -12.97
N SER A 108 -32.43 5.47 -12.10
CA SER A 108 -32.99 6.74 -11.64
C SER A 108 -32.14 7.37 -10.53
N GLU A 109 -31.53 6.54 -9.68
CA GLU A 109 -30.69 6.99 -8.59
C GLU A 109 -29.26 7.33 -9.05
N SER A 110 -28.72 6.67 -10.09
CA SER A 110 -27.45 7.12 -10.69
C SER A 110 -27.56 8.54 -11.24
N LEU A 111 -28.69 8.89 -11.86
CA LEU A 111 -28.96 10.26 -12.34
C LEU A 111 -29.09 11.29 -11.20
N ARG A 112 -29.63 10.90 -10.04
CA ARG A 112 -29.76 11.78 -8.87
C ARG A 112 -28.44 11.97 -8.12
N VAL A 113 -27.63 10.91 -8.02
CA VAL A 113 -26.47 10.85 -7.15
C VAL A 113 -25.20 11.38 -7.85
N SER A 114 -25.03 11.15 -9.15
CA SER A 114 -23.87 11.64 -9.92
C SER A 114 -23.60 13.16 -9.82
N PRO A 115 -24.58 14.07 -9.96
CA PRO A 115 -24.31 15.51 -9.81
C PRO A 115 -23.96 15.92 -8.38
N ARG A 116 -24.49 15.21 -7.36
CA ARG A 116 -24.11 15.44 -5.95
C ARG A 116 -22.69 14.97 -5.64
N ARG A 117 -22.23 13.90 -6.28
CA ARG A 117 -20.84 13.40 -6.18
C ARG A 117 -19.84 14.38 -6.78
N ILE A 118 -20.18 14.99 -7.90
CA ILE A 118 -19.34 16.02 -8.53
C ILE A 118 -19.30 17.30 -7.68
N LEU A 119 -20.45 17.72 -7.11
CA LEU A 119 -20.51 18.90 -6.24
C LEU A 119 -19.76 18.70 -4.91
N LYS A 120 -19.80 17.50 -4.33
CA LYS A 120 -19.10 17.15 -3.07
C LYS A 120 -17.68 16.64 -3.28
N ASN A 121 -17.16 16.71 -4.51
CA ASN A 121 -15.77 16.34 -4.78
C ASN A 121 -14.77 17.24 -4.02
N GLY A 122 -15.17 18.49 -3.73
CA GLY A 122 -14.44 19.39 -2.82
C GLY A 122 -14.38 18.88 -1.38
N ASP A 123 -15.53 18.50 -0.81
CA ASP A 123 -15.62 17.94 0.55
C ASP A 123 -14.78 16.66 0.71
N ILE A 124 -14.74 15.80 -0.32
CA ILE A 124 -13.90 14.59 -0.34
C ILE A 124 -12.41 14.96 -0.36
N HIS A 125 -12.03 15.94 -1.18
CA HIS A 125 -10.66 16.44 -1.23
C HIS A 125 -10.23 17.07 0.10
N ASP A 126 -11.11 17.80 0.77
CA ASP A 126 -10.87 18.40 2.07
C ASP A 126 -10.73 17.31 3.16
N LEU A 127 -11.57 16.27 3.11
CA LEU A 127 -11.46 15.12 4.01
C LEU A 127 -10.15 14.35 3.80
N GLU A 128 -9.73 14.17 2.54
CA GLU A 128 -8.44 13.56 2.19
C GLU A 128 -7.26 14.40 2.69
N ALA A 129 -7.33 15.73 2.53
CA ALA A 129 -6.29 16.63 3.01
C ALA A 129 -6.15 16.56 4.54
N LYS A 130 -7.26 16.42 5.27
CA LYS A 130 -7.24 16.21 6.72
C LYS A 130 -6.70 14.83 7.13
N MET A 131 -6.95 13.78 6.35
CA MET A 131 -6.48 12.40 6.65
C MET A 131 -5.04 12.15 6.22
N ARG A 132 -4.49 13.00 5.35
CA ARG A 132 -3.10 12.90 4.92
C ARG A 132 -2.22 13.24 6.12
N TYR A 133 -1.39 12.30 6.53
CA TYR A 133 -0.35 12.57 7.50
C TYR A 133 0.56 13.69 6.95
N THR A 134 0.51 14.86 7.59
CA THR A 134 1.31 16.04 7.27
C THR A 134 2.53 16.19 8.19
N GLY A 135 2.64 15.33 9.19
CA GLY A 135 3.79 15.26 10.10
C GLY A 135 5.04 14.67 9.44
N THR A 136 6.15 14.70 10.15
CA THR A 136 7.43 14.14 9.68
C THR A 136 7.56 12.66 10.05
N PHE A 137 8.44 11.90 9.39
CA PHE A 137 8.60 10.47 9.72
C PHE A 137 9.06 10.22 11.16
N GLU A 138 9.77 11.17 11.74
CA GLU A 138 10.25 11.16 13.13
C GLU A 138 9.09 11.23 14.13
N GLU A 139 8.04 11.98 13.81
CA GLU A 139 6.83 12.07 14.64
C GLU A 139 6.03 10.74 14.67
N LEU A 140 6.20 9.87 13.66
CA LEU A 140 5.62 8.51 13.66
C LEU A 140 6.39 7.55 14.58
N LEU A 141 7.61 7.88 14.98
CA LEU A 141 8.43 7.00 15.81
C LEU A 141 7.91 6.93 17.25
N GLU A 142 7.41 8.03 17.81
CA GLU A 142 6.96 8.02 19.20
C GLU A 142 5.74 7.12 19.46
N PRO A 143 4.68 7.17 18.64
CA PRO A 143 3.58 6.21 18.76
C PRO A 143 4.08 4.76 18.67
N LEU A 144 4.99 4.45 17.76
CA LEU A 144 5.57 3.11 17.62
C LEU A 144 6.36 2.69 18.87
N ARG A 145 7.16 3.59 19.47
CA ARG A 145 7.89 3.34 20.72
C ARG A 145 6.94 3.06 21.88
N ILE A 146 5.89 3.86 22.03
CA ILE A 146 4.89 3.69 23.09
C ILE A 146 4.24 2.31 22.97
N LEU A 147 3.82 1.93 21.76
CA LEU A 147 3.19 0.65 21.50
C LEU A 147 4.17 -0.52 21.72
N ALA A 148 5.43 -0.37 21.30
CA ALA A 148 6.46 -1.41 21.40
C ALA A 148 6.93 -1.68 22.84
N ARG A 149 6.72 -0.74 23.79
CA ARG A 149 7.02 -0.94 25.22
C ARG A 149 6.02 -1.85 25.93
N SER A 150 4.90 -2.17 25.30
CA SER A 150 3.88 -3.04 25.89
C SER A 150 4.23 -4.51 25.66
N ASP A 151 4.42 -5.26 26.76
CA ASP A 151 4.72 -6.71 26.71
C ASP A 151 3.63 -7.55 26.04
N SER A 152 2.44 -6.98 25.90
CA SER A 152 1.27 -7.68 25.39
C SER A 152 0.95 -7.36 23.93
N ILE A 153 1.79 -6.58 23.26
CA ILE A 153 1.57 -6.12 21.88
C ILE A 153 2.75 -6.50 21.02
N LYS A 154 2.46 -7.16 19.90
CA LYS A 154 3.44 -7.41 18.84
C LYS A 154 3.10 -6.52 17.67
N ILE A 155 4.10 -5.79 17.18
CA ILE A 155 3.95 -4.85 16.06
C ILE A 155 4.83 -5.33 14.92
N CYS A 156 4.24 -5.46 13.74
CA CYS A 156 4.96 -5.67 12.50
C CYS A 156 4.77 -4.41 11.65
N VAL A 157 5.86 -3.69 11.39
CA VAL A 157 5.84 -2.43 10.62
C VAL A 157 6.66 -2.64 9.35
N SER A 158 6.14 -2.13 8.24
CA SER A 158 6.88 -2.01 6.98
C SER A 158 7.06 -0.54 6.64
N SER A 159 8.27 -0.14 6.29
CA SER A 159 8.59 1.21 5.81
C SER A 159 9.49 1.15 4.58
N ARG A 160 9.57 2.26 3.85
CA ARG A 160 10.69 2.50 2.92
C ARG A 160 11.98 2.74 3.73
N PRO A 161 13.18 2.51 3.16
CA PRO A 161 14.45 2.72 3.84
C PRO A 161 14.77 4.23 3.95
N TRP A 162 13.94 4.97 4.67
CA TRP A 162 14.22 6.36 5.01
C TRP A 162 15.16 6.40 6.22
N ASN A 163 16.11 7.34 6.18
CA ASN A 163 17.16 7.47 7.18
C ASN A 163 16.62 7.47 8.62
N ALA A 164 15.52 8.18 8.88
CA ALA A 164 14.90 8.23 10.21
C ALA A 164 14.53 6.85 10.77
N PHE A 165 13.98 5.96 9.92
CA PHE A 165 13.61 4.60 10.33
C PHE A 165 14.80 3.66 10.37
N ASP A 166 15.75 3.82 9.45
CA ASP A 166 16.97 3.01 9.45
C ASP A 166 17.87 3.30 10.65
N GLU A 167 17.96 4.55 11.08
CA GLU A 167 18.69 4.94 12.30
C GLU A 167 17.98 4.42 13.55
N GLU A 168 16.67 4.63 13.66
CA GLU A 168 15.89 4.20 14.83
C GLU A 168 15.93 2.69 15.03
N PHE A 169 15.74 1.93 13.95
CA PHE A 169 15.57 0.48 14.00
C PHE A 169 16.84 -0.29 13.65
N LYS A 170 17.99 0.39 13.54
CA LYS A 170 19.27 -0.21 13.14
C LYS A 170 19.67 -1.41 13.99
N ASN A 171 19.38 -1.35 15.29
CA ASN A 171 19.82 -2.32 16.27
C ASN A 171 18.74 -3.38 16.60
N LEU A 172 17.59 -3.38 15.91
CA LEU A 172 16.57 -4.38 16.13
C LEU A 172 17.02 -5.74 15.57
N SER A 173 16.89 -6.79 16.40
CA SER A 173 17.19 -8.16 15.99
C SER A 173 16.17 -8.73 15.01
N TYR A 174 14.96 -8.16 14.95
CA TYR A 174 13.85 -8.61 14.11
C TYR A 174 13.57 -7.60 12.99
N LYS A 175 14.49 -7.51 12.02
CA LYS A 175 14.35 -6.69 10.81
C LYS A 175 14.45 -7.58 9.58
N ILE A 176 13.52 -7.42 8.65
CA ILE A 176 13.50 -8.12 7.36
C ILE A 176 13.69 -7.07 6.27
N GLN A 177 14.81 -7.12 5.56
CA GLN A 177 15.04 -6.32 4.35
C GLN A 177 14.57 -7.13 3.14
N LEU A 178 13.37 -6.82 2.65
CA LEU A 178 12.74 -7.57 1.56
C LEU A 178 13.58 -7.57 0.28
N GLU A 179 14.26 -6.46 -0.04
CA GLU A 179 15.13 -6.33 -1.23
C GLU A 179 16.28 -7.36 -1.25
N GLY A 180 16.77 -7.78 -0.08
CA GLY A 180 17.81 -8.80 0.04
C GLY A 180 17.28 -10.24 -0.04
N LEU A 181 15.96 -10.44 -0.07
CA LEU A 181 15.32 -11.76 0.01
C LEU A 181 14.58 -12.16 -1.27
N THR A 182 14.41 -11.26 -2.24
CA THR A 182 13.66 -11.54 -3.48
C THR A 182 14.49 -12.18 -4.59
N GLY A 183 15.80 -12.32 -4.41
CA GLY A 183 16.71 -12.76 -5.47
C GLY A 183 16.37 -14.12 -6.08
N GLU A 184 15.97 -15.10 -5.26
CA GLU A 184 15.60 -16.44 -5.75
C GLU A 184 14.24 -16.44 -6.45
N ASP A 185 13.26 -15.68 -5.93
CA ASP A 185 11.96 -15.51 -6.57
C ASP A 185 12.10 -14.84 -7.94
N ILE A 186 12.94 -13.80 -8.04
CA ILE A 186 13.30 -13.14 -9.29
C ILE A 186 13.95 -14.14 -10.26
N ARG A 187 14.91 -14.94 -9.78
CA ARG A 187 15.59 -15.94 -10.60
C ARG A 187 14.61 -16.94 -11.19
N ASN A 188 13.69 -17.45 -10.36
CA ASN A 188 12.66 -18.41 -10.78
C ASN A 188 11.72 -17.77 -11.81
N TYR A 189 11.22 -16.57 -11.53
CA TYR A 189 10.38 -15.82 -12.46
C TYR A 189 11.04 -15.63 -13.83
N VAL A 190 12.30 -15.17 -13.87
CA VAL A 190 13.03 -14.97 -15.13
C VAL A 190 13.22 -16.28 -15.89
N LYS A 191 13.56 -17.37 -15.20
CA LYS A 191 13.72 -18.69 -15.82
C LYS A 191 12.42 -19.22 -16.38
N GLU A 192 11.31 -19.04 -15.68
CA GLU A 192 9.98 -19.46 -16.15
C GLU A 192 9.54 -18.65 -17.37
N GLU A 193 9.65 -17.33 -17.31
CA GLU A 193 9.19 -16.44 -18.38
C GLU A 193 10.02 -16.55 -19.66
N LEU A 194 11.35 -16.49 -19.55
CA LEU A 194 12.24 -16.68 -20.71
C LEU A 194 12.25 -18.14 -21.16
N GLY A 195 12.22 -19.09 -20.22
CA GLY A 195 12.19 -20.52 -20.53
C GLY A 195 10.92 -20.97 -21.24
N ALA A 196 9.79 -20.27 -21.05
CA ALA A 196 8.56 -20.50 -21.80
C ALA A 196 8.62 -19.98 -23.26
N ASP A 197 9.60 -19.12 -23.60
CA ASP A 197 9.71 -18.55 -24.93
C ASP A 197 10.42 -19.52 -25.92
N PRO A 198 9.76 -19.94 -27.02
CA PRO A 198 10.34 -20.90 -27.95
C PRO A 198 11.66 -20.42 -28.60
N ASN A 199 11.83 -19.12 -28.79
CA ASN A 199 13.04 -18.56 -29.40
C ASN A 199 14.19 -18.63 -28.40
N PHE A 200 13.93 -18.34 -27.13
CA PHE A 200 14.91 -18.48 -26.05
C PHE A 200 15.30 -19.95 -25.80
N GLN A 201 14.36 -20.89 -25.88
CA GLN A 201 14.65 -22.32 -25.78
C GLN A 201 15.60 -22.78 -26.89
N ARG A 202 15.39 -22.35 -28.13
CA ARG A 202 16.28 -22.66 -29.25
C ARG A 202 17.65 -22.03 -29.07
N LEU A 203 17.70 -20.77 -28.66
CA LEU A 203 18.94 -20.06 -28.41
C LEU A 203 19.74 -20.74 -27.28
N SER A 204 19.10 -21.08 -26.16
CA SER A 204 19.73 -21.72 -25.00
C SER A 204 20.29 -23.12 -25.28
N ARG A 205 19.79 -23.83 -26.31
CA ARG A 205 20.36 -25.11 -26.76
C ARG A 205 21.64 -24.92 -27.57
N THR A 206 21.76 -23.78 -28.26
CA THR A 206 22.90 -23.46 -29.14
C THR A 206 23.98 -22.72 -28.37
N ASP A 207 23.60 -21.86 -27.42
CA ASP A 207 24.50 -21.03 -26.64
C ASP A 207 24.30 -21.25 -25.13
N SER A 208 25.25 -21.92 -24.50
CA SER A 208 25.25 -22.18 -23.05
C SER A 208 25.30 -20.91 -22.18
N ARG A 209 25.76 -19.77 -22.75
CA ARG A 209 25.85 -18.49 -22.04
C ARG A 209 24.48 -17.90 -21.70
N CYS A 210 23.40 -18.33 -22.36
CA CYS A 210 22.03 -17.93 -22.03
C CYS A 210 21.65 -18.20 -20.57
N SER A 211 22.28 -19.20 -19.93
CA SER A 211 22.12 -19.47 -18.50
C SER A 211 22.54 -18.29 -17.61
N MET A 212 23.45 -17.42 -18.07
CA MET A 212 23.93 -16.25 -17.35
C MET A 212 22.95 -15.08 -17.38
N ILE A 213 22.02 -15.02 -18.34
CA ILE A 213 21.07 -13.89 -18.46
C ILE A 213 20.24 -13.76 -17.18
N SER A 214 19.78 -14.88 -16.63
CA SER A 214 19.03 -14.89 -15.36
C SER A 214 19.86 -14.30 -14.21
N ASN A 215 21.14 -14.64 -14.11
CA ASN A 215 22.01 -14.10 -13.06
C ASN A 215 22.22 -12.59 -13.21
N ASN A 216 22.48 -12.11 -14.43
CA ASN A 216 22.67 -10.69 -14.70
C ASN A 216 21.41 -9.87 -14.33
N ILE A 217 20.22 -10.38 -14.65
CA ILE A 217 18.96 -9.73 -14.29
C ILE A 217 18.78 -9.68 -12.76
N VAL A 218 19.06 -10.79 -12.05
CA VAL A 218 18.93 -10.85 -10.59
C VAL A 218 19.87 -9.86 -9.89
N GLU A 219 21.13 -9.77 -10.34
CA GLU A 219 22.13 -8.87 -9.76
C GLU A 219 21.77 -7.40 -9.95
N ARG A 220 21.19 -7.05 -11.11
CA ARG A 220 20.84 -5.67 -11.46
C ARG A 220 19.47 -5.24 -10.95
N ALA A 221 18.60 -6.19 -10.61
CA ALA A 221 17.25 -5.89 -10.16
C ALA A 221 17.17 -5.12 -8.84
N GLN A 222 18.21 -5.15 -8.00
CA GLN A 222 18.23 -4.51 -6.67
C GLN A 222 16.97 -4.85 -5.82
N GLY A 223 16.42 -6.05 -6.01
CA GLY A 223 15.19 -6.51 -5.35
C GLY A 223 13.87 -5.92 -5.91
N VAL A 224 13.90 -5.10 -6.96
CA VAL A 224 12.75 -4.42 -7.56
C VAL A 224 12.09 -5.30 -8.63
N PHE A 225 11.05 -6.03 -8.23
CA PHE A 225 10.34 -6.96 -9.12
C PHE A 225 9.72 -6.30 -10.37
N LEU A 226 9.29 -5.04 -10.26
CA LEU A 226 8.75 -4.30 -11.41
C LEU A 226 9.80 -4.11 -12.51
N TRP A 227 11.03 -3.78 -12.12
CA TRP A 227 12.15 -3.64 -13.07
C TRP A 227 12.38 -4.94 -13.82
N VAL A 228 12.37 -6.07 -13.10
CA VAL A 228 12.52 -7.41 -13.68
C VAL A 228 11.44 -7.70 -14.73
N ILE A 229 10.17 -7.41 -14.42
CA ILE A 229 9.05 -7.62 -15.36
C ILE A 229 9.27 -6.80 -16.63
N LEU A 230 9.71 -5.55 -16.51
CA LEU A 230 9.95 -4.67 -17.66
C LEU A 230 11.11 -5.18 -18.51
N VAL A 231 12.22 -5.56 -17.89
CA VAL A 231 13.41 -6.10 -18.57
C VAL A 231 13.10 -7.41 -19.27
N VAL A 232 12.42 -8.35 -18.61
CA VAL A 232 12.02 -9.62 -19.23
C VAL A 232 11.15 -9.36 -20.46
N ASN A 233 10.15 -8.49 -20.37
CA ASN A 233 9.30 -8.13 -21.51
C ASN A 233 10.09 -7.48 -22.65
N TYR A 234 11.05 -6.62 -22.32
CA TYR A 234 11.93 -5.99 -23.31
C TYR A 234 12.80 -7.01 -24.05
N LEU A 235 13.43 -7.95 -23.33
CA LEU A 235 14.22 -9.03 -23.92
C LEU A 235 13.38 -9.99 -24.77
N ARG A 236 12.13 -10.26 -24.36
CA ARG A 236 11.17 -11.04 -25.17
C ARG A 236 10.84 -10.34 -26.48
N GLY A 237 10.85 -9.01 -26.52
CA GLY A 237 10.76 -8.24 -27.75
C GLY A 237 11.93 -8.53 -28.71
N GLY A 238 13.17 -8.51 -28.20
CA GLY A 238 14.36 -8.89 -28.97
C GLY A 238 14.33 -10.33 -29.48
N LEU A 239 13.92 -11.27 -28.64
CA LEU A 239 13.76 -12.67 -29.03
C LEU A 239 12.81 -12.87 -30.21
N ARG A 240 11.74 -12.08 -30.31
CA ARG A 240 10.82 -12.11 -31.47
C ARG A 240 11.48 -11.65 -32.77
N ASN A 241 12.53 -10.83 -32.68
CA ASN A 241 13.34 -10.36 -33.80
C ASN A 241 14.54 -11.28 -34.12
N ASN A 242 14.64 -12.45 -33.45
CA ASN A 242 15.74 -13.42 -33.56
C ASN A 242 17.11 -12.92 -33.08
N ASP A 243 17.10 -12.01 -32.10
CA ASP A 243 18.31 -11.55 -31.42
C ASP A 243 19.10 -12.74 -30.82
N ASP A 244 20.42 -12.69 -30.99
CA ASP A 244 21.33 -13.70 -30.41
C ASP A 244 21.72 -13.36 -28.96
N TYR A 245 22.57 -14.19 -28.35
CA TYR A 245 23.01 -13.94 -26.97
C TYR A 245 23.67 -12.56 -26.78
N SER A 246 24.49 -12.14 -27.74
CA SER A 246 25.23 -10.87 -27.68
C SER A 246 24.27 -9.69 -27.77
N ASP A 247 23.27 -9.78 -28.65
CA ASP A 247 22.21 -8.78 -28.78
C ASP A 247 21.39 -8.66 -27.49
N LEU A 248 20.99 -9.78 -26.89
CA LEU A 248 20.24 -9.79 -25.62
C LEU A 248 21.06 -9.23 -24.46
N LEU A 249 22.36 -9.55 -24.40
CA LEU A 249 23.25 -9.01 -23.39
C LEU A 249 23.45 -7.50 -23.58
N GLN A 250 23.60 -7.04 -24.82
CA GLN A 250 23.70 -5.62 -25.14
C GLN A 250 22.42 -4.87 -24.74
N ARG A 251 21.26 -5.40 -25.15
CA ARG A 251 19.95 -4.87 -24.73
C ARG A 251 19.83 -4.75 -23.22
N LEU A 252 20.27 -5.77 -22.49
CA LEU A 252 20.27 -5.72 -21.03
C LEU A 252 21.19 -4.60 -20.53
N ASN A 253 22.41 -4.48 -21.06
CA ASN A 253 23.40 -3.47 -20.68
C ASN A 253 22.96 -2.03 -20.99
N ASP A 254 22.14 -1.83 -22.01
CA ASP A 254 21.63 -0.51 -22.39
C ASP A 254 20.54 0.01 -21.43
N LEU A 255 19.93 -0.86 -20.62
CA LEU A 255 18.89 -0.48 -19.67
C LEU A 255 19.51 0.09 -18.39
N PRO A 256 18.95 1.18 -17.81
CA PRO A 256 19.36 1.67 -16.50
C PRO A 256 18.97 0.68 -15.38
N ASP A 257 19.82 0.58 -14.35
CA ASP A 257 19.52 -0.24 -13.15
C ASP A 257 18.47 0.44 -12.26
N ASP A 258 18.47 1.78 -12.21
CA ASP A 258 17.48 2.55 -11.46
C ASP A 258 16.14 2.58 -12.20
N LEU A 259 15.05 2.30 -11.47
CA LEU A 259 13.71 2.21 -12.04
C LEU A 259 13.20 3.57 -12.56
N GLU A 260 13.55 4.68 -11.92
CA GLU A 260 13.15 6.02 -12.37
C GLU A 260 13.86 6.37 -13.68
N GLU A 261 15.16 6.09 -13.77
CA GLU A 261 15.93 6.24 -15.00
C GLU A 261 15.40 5.32 -16.11
N TYR A 262 15.03 4.08 -15.78
CA TYR A 262 14.40 3.16 -16.72
C TYR A 262 13.07 3.72 -17.24
N PHE A 263 12.23 4.32 -16.39
CA PHE A 263 11.00 4.99 -16.83
C PHE A 263 11.29 6.18 -17.74
N LYS A 264 12.30 7.00 -17.42
CA LYS A 264 12.72 8.12 -18.29
C LYS A 264 13.18 7.61 -19.65
N TYR A 265 14.01 6.56 -19.66
CA TYR A 265 14.47 5.91 -20.88
C TYR A 265 13.29 5.39 -21.71
N MET A 266 12.35 4.66 -21.10
CA MET A 266 11.14 4.20 -21.80
C MET A 266 10.37 5.37 -22.41
N LEU A 267 10.09 6.42 -21.62
CA LEU A 267 9.33 7.59 -22.10
C LEU A 267 10.02 8.32 -23.26
N GLN A 268 11.36 8.35 -23.28
CA GLN A 268 12.16 8.94 -24.36
C GLN A 268 12.26 8.05 -25.60
N THR A 269 12.08 6.74 -25.43
CA THR A 269 12.20 5.74 -26.51
C THR A 269 10.84 5.34 -27.08
N ILE A 270 9.73 5.81 -26.50
CA ILE A 270 8.42 5.74 -27.14
C ILE A 270 8.52 6.57 -28.42
N GLU A 271 8.43 5.91 -29.57
CA GLU A 271 8.34 6.59 -30.86
C GLU A 271 7.19 7.61 -30.80
N ASP A 272 7.44 8.83 -31.27
CA ASP A 272 6.38 9.78 -31.56
C ASP A 272 5.43 9.10 -32.55
N VAL A 273 4.29 8.65 -32.05
CA VAL A 273 3.24 8.08 -32.88
C VAL A 273 2.80 9.19 -33.84
N TYR A 274 3.03 8.97 -35.14
CA TYR A 274 2.59 9.79 -36.27
C TYR A 274 1.16 10.32 -36.13
#